data_AF-A0A660UAV4-F1
#
_entry.id   AF-A0A660UAV4-F1
#
_cell.length_a   1.000
_cell.length_b   1.000
_cell.length_c   1.000
_cell.angle_alpha   90.00
_cell.angle_beta   90.00
_cell.angle_gamma   90.00
#
_symmetry.space_group_name_H-M   'P 1'
#
loop_
_entity.id
_entity.type
_entity.pdbx_description
1 polymer ?
#
loop_
_entity_poly.entity_id
_entity_poly.type
_entity_poly.pdbx_seq_one_letter_code
_entity_poly.pdbx_strand_id
1 'polypeptide(L)'
;MIQRIGIDLDYTPLKDTLELKDRILKEQKANGLTQILVFQTKHGYHLELIYNRPVTVEENFRLREKYRDCKKRMEFSKKRYEIIKNNYDILFQIKEGFWRKRIWV
;
A
#
# COMPACT_ATOMS: atom_id res chain seq x y z
N MET A 1 17.27 6.49 0.70
CA MET A 1 16.23 6.35 1.75
C MET A 1 15.12 5.48 1.16
N ILE A 2 14.78 4.37 1.82
CA ILE A 2 13.71 3.48 1.34
C ILE A 2 12.36 4.02 1.83
N GLN A 3 11.41 4.21 0.92
CA GLN A 3 10.04 4.62 1.25
C GLN A 3 9.03 3.51 0.93
N ARG A 4 7.92 3.50 1.66
CA ARG A 4 6.91 2.45 1.59
C ARG A 4 5.52 3.05 1.39
N ILE A 5 4.75 2.47 0.49
CA ILE A 5 3.34 2.82 0.27
C ILE A 5 2.50 1.57 0.47
N GLY A 6 1.52 1.66 1.37
CA GLY A 6 0.55 0.60 1.61
C GLY A 6 -0.72 0.77 0.79
N ILE A 7 -1.20 -0.31 0.18
CA ILE A 7 -2.48 -0.39 -0.52
C ILE A 7 -3.28 -1.57 0.07
N ASP A 8 -4.43 -1.29 0.69
CA ASP A 8 -5.35 -2.28 1.22
C ASP A 8 -6.42 -2.62 0.15
N LEU A 9 -6.39 -3.87 -0.33
CA LEU A 9 -7.27 -4.43 -1.36
C LEU A 9 -8.30 -5.35 -0.70
N ASP A 10 -9.23 -4.74 0.04
CA ASP A 10 -10.30 -5.47 0.71
C ASP A 10 -11.18 -6.18 -0.34
N TYR A 11 -11.56 -7.42 -0.02
CA TYR A 11 -12.42 -8.32 -0.81
C TYR A 11 -11.89 -8.64 -2.22
N THR A 12 -10.63 -8.32 -2.51
CA THR A 12 -10.00 -8.63 -3.80
C THR A 12 -9.45 -10.06 -3.78
N PRO A 13 -9.73 -10.91 -4.79
CA PRO A 13 -9.13 -12.24 -4.91
C PRO A 13 -7.61 -12.21 -5.03
N LEU A 14 -6.94 -13.32 -4.68
CA LEU A 14 -5.47 -13.41 -4.78
C LEU A 14 -4.99 -13.22 -6.23
N LYS A 15 -5.67 -13.84 -7.19
CA LYS A 15 -5.34 -13.76 -8.62
C LYS A 15 -5.27 -12.29 -9.07
N ASP A 16 -6.35 -11.55 -8.86
CA ASP A 16 -6.45 -10.14 -9.23
C ASP A 16 -5.44 -9.26 -8.47
N THR A 17 -5.13 -9.61 -7.22
CA THR A 17 -4.09 -8.96 -6.42
C THR A 17 -2.70 -9.14 -7.04
N LEU A 18 -2.39 -10.35 -7.50
CA LEU A 18 -1.10 -10.65 -8.15
C LEU A 18 -1.00 -9.99 -9.52
N GLU A 19 -2.08 -9.98 -10.32
CA GLU A 19 -2.13 -9.25 -11.59
C GLU A 19 -1.91 -7.74 -11.37
N LEU A 20 -2.53 -7.16 -10.33
CA LEU A 20 -2.30 -5.78 -9.95
C LEU A 20 -0.85 -5.54 -9.50
N LYS A 21 -0.27 -6.44 -8.69
CA LYS A 21 1.14 -6.38 -8.28
C LYS A 21 2.07 -6.28 -9.50
N ASP A 22 1.89 -7.17 -10.47
CA ASP A 22 2.74 -7.22 -11.65
C ASP A 22 2.58 -5.97 -12.53
N ARG A 23 1.35 -5.47 -12.66
CA ARG A 23 1.07 -4.21 -13.35
C ARG A 23 1.76 -3.02 -12.67
N ILE A 24 1.62 -2.89 -11.35
CA ILE A 24 2.26 -1.81 -10.58
C ILE A 24 3.78 -1.89 -10.74
N LEU A 25 4.37 -3.08 -10.59
CA LEU A 25 5.81 -3.30 -10.78
C LEU A 25 6.26 -2.81 -12.16
N LYS A 26 5.56 -3.20 -13.23
CA LYS A 26 5.89 -2.78 -14.59
C LYS A 26 5.80 -1.25 -14.76
N GLU A 27 4.72 -0.64 -14.27
CA GLU A 27 4.47 0.80 -14.43
C GLU A 27 5.41 1.69 -13.61
N GLN A 28 5.82 1.25 -12.42
CA GLN A 28 6.53 2.09 -11.45
C GLN A 28 8.01 1.76 -11.31
N LYS A 29 8.52 0.71 -11.97
CA LYS A 29 9.95 0.34 -11.94
C LYS A 29 10.86 1.50 -12.36
N ALA A 30 10.54 2.18 -13.46
CA ALA A 30 11.29 3.36 -13.92
C ALA A 30 11.18 4.55 -12.95
N ASN A 31 10.15 4.55 -12.09
CA ASN A 31 9.90 5.55 -11.07
C ASN A 31 10.43 5.11 -9.69
N GLY A 32 11.42 4.22 -9.64
CA GLY A 32 12.12 3.83 -8.41
C GLY A 32 11.41 2.80 -7.53
N LEU A 33 10.32 2.17 -8.01
CA LEU A 33 9.74 1.02 -7.32
C LEU A 33 10.67 -0.19 -7.47
N THR A 34 11.10 -0.76 -6.34
CA THR A 34 12.04 -1.88 -6.30
C THR A 34 11.38 -3.21 -6.03
N GLN A 35 10.36 -3.21 -5.16
CA GLN A 35 9.71 -4.44 -4.72
C GLN A 35 8.27 -4.14 -4.31
N ILE A 36 7.40 -5.15 -4.44
CA ILE A 36 6.09 -5.17 -3.80
C ILE A 36 6.02 -6.42 -2.93
N LEU A 37 5.69 -6.26 -1.66
CA LEU A 37 5.35 -7.37 -0.77
C LEU A 37 3.83 -7.55 -0.73
N VAL A 38 3.38 -8.81 -0.75
CA VAL A 38 1.96 -9.16 -0.62
C VAL A 38 1.72 -9.80 0.74
N PHE A 39 0.73 -9.28 1.44
CA PHE A 39 0.28 -9.84 2.70
C PHE A 39 -1.20 -10.21 2.63
N GLN A 40 -1.56 -11.37 3.17
CA GLN A 40 -2.93 -11.73 3.41
C GLN A 40 -3.43 -11.04 4.69
N THR A 41 -4.63 -10.48 4.63
CA THR A 41 -5.33 -9.85 5.75
C THR A 41 -6.67 -10.56 5.99
N LYS A 42 -7.34 -10.23 7.09
CA LYS A 42 -8.70 -10.71 7.38
C LYS A 42 -9.71 -10.40 6.28
N HIS A 43 -9.54 -9.29 5.56
CA HIS A 43 -10.51 -8.79 4.60
C HIS A 43 -10.09 -8.97 3.15
N GLY A 44 -8.88 -9.46 2.85
CA GLY A 44 -8.34 -9.49 1.49
C GLY A 44 -6.82 -9.43 1.52
N TYR A 45 -6.23 -8.52 0.75
CA TYR A 45 -4.77 -8.42 0.64
C TYR A 45 -4.25 -7.01 0.90
N HIS A 46 -3.00 -6.92 1.30
CA HIS A 46 -2.26 -5.68 1.43
C HIS A 46 -1.02 -5.74 0.56
N LEU A 47 -0.82 -4.72 -0.28
CA LEU A 47 0.42 -4.52 -1.03
C LEU A 47 1.27 -3.47 -0.32
N GLU A 48 2.53 -3.80 -0.07
CA GLU A 48 3.54 -2.85 0.41
C GLU A 48 4.53 -2.59 -0.73
N LEU A 49 4.40 -1.41 -1.35
CA LEU A 49 5.23 -0.95 -2.45
C LEU A 49 6.49 -0.28 -1.87
N ILE A 50 7.67 -0.76 -2.26
CA ILE A 50 8.96 -0.33 -1.71
C ILE A 50 9.73 0.47 -2.77
N TYR A 51 9.90 1.76 -2.52
CA TYR A 51 10.62 2.69 -3.41
C TYR A 51 12.04 2.97 -2.87
N ASN A 52 13.02 3.05 -3.77
CA ASN A 52 14.40 3.46 -3.44
C ASN A 52 14.63 4.97 -3.50
N ARG A 53 13.55 5.74 -3.72
CA ARG A 53 13.56 7.20 -3.75
C ARG A 53 12.54 7.77 -2.75
N PRO A 54 12.64 9.06 -2.43
CA PRO A 54 11.57 9.75 -1.72
C PRO A 54 10.26 9.74 -2.53
N VAL A 55 9.14 9.53 -1.84
CA VAL A 55 7.77 9.66 -2.35
C VAL A 55 7.10 10.76 -1.53
N THR A 56 6.50 11.75 -2.18
CA THR A 56 5.78 12.82 -1.47
C THR A 56 4.43 12.33 -0.95
N VAL A 57 3.83 13.07 -0.03
CA VAL A 57 2.51 12.73 0.51
C VAL A 57 1.44 12.75 -0.60
N GLU A 58 1.49 13.75 -1.46
CA GLU A 58 0.57 13.92 -2.58
C GLU A 58 0.71 12.77 -3.58
N GLU A 59 1.95 12.37 -3.85
CA GLU A 59 2.23 11.22 -4.71
C GLU A 59 1.70 9.92 -4.09
N ASN A 60 1.90 9.72 -2.78
CA ASN A 60 1.38 8.56 -2.07
C ASN A 60 -0.15 8.46 -2.23
N PHE A 61 -0.88 9.55 -1.96
CA PHE A 61 -2.34 9.56 -2.11
C PHE A 61 -2.78 9.31 -3.56
N ARG A 62 -2.07 9.90 -4.55
CA ARG A 62 -2.35 9.66 -5.97
C ARG A 62 -2.13 8.20 -6.36
N LEU A 63 -1.06 7.57 -5.88
CA LEU A 63 -0.77 6.16 -6.16
C LEU A 63 -1.81 5.24 -5.52
N ARG A 64 -2.17 5.49 -4.26
CA ARG A 64 -3.23 4.71 -3.56
C ARG A 64 -4.57 4.84 -4.26
N GLU A 65 -4.96 6.04 -4.69
CA GLU A 65 -6.18 6.28 -5.45
C GLU A 65 -6.15 5.59 -6.82
N LYS A 66 -5.05 5.76 -7.58
CA LYS A 66 -4.83 5.11 -8.89
C LYS A 66 -4.99 3.60 -8.82
N TYR A 67 -4.49 2.98 -7.75
CA TYR A 67 -4.51 1.54 -7.56
C TYR A 67 -5.66 1.04 -6.66
N ARG A 68 -6.68 1.89 -6.48
CA ARG A 68 -7.97 1.55 -5.85
C ARG A 68 -7.84 1.06 -4.40
N ASP A 69 -6.99 1.72 -3.63
CA ASP A 69 -6.94 1.53 -2.18
C ASP A 69 -8.33 1.67 -1.53
N CYS A 70 -8.54 1.01 -0.40
CA CYS A 70 -9.79 1.05 0.35
C CYS A 70 -10.20 2.50 0.66
N LYS A 71 -11.38 2.91 0.19
CA LYS A 71 -11.88 4.30 0.33
C LYS A 71 -11.91 4.78 1.79
N LYS A 72 -12.35 3.92 2.71
CA LYS A 72 -12.37 4.23 4.15
C LYS A 72 -10.97 4.47 4.69
N ARG A 73 -9.98 3.67 4.26
CA ARG A 73 -8.57 3.87 4.64
C ARG A 73 -8.02 5.18 4.12
N MET A 74 -8.29 5.47 2.85
CA MET A 74 -7.91 6.75 2.24
C MET A 74 -8.49 7.95 3.00
N GLU A 75 -9.76 7.89 3.40
CA GLU A 75 -10.41 8.95 4.18
C GLU A 75 -9.73 9.16 5.54
N PHE A 76 -9.47 8.09 6.30
CA PHE A 76 -8.80 8.20 7.59
C PHE A 76 -7.36 8.71 7.46
N SER A 77 -6.61 8.23 6.47
CA SER A 77 -5.24 8.69 6.21
C SER A 77 -5.20 10.19 5.88
N LYS A 78 -6.14 10.67 5.05
CA LYS A 78 -6.26 12.11 4.72
C LYS A 78 -6.57 12.96 5.96
N LYS A 79 -7.57 12.57 6.75
CA LYS A 79 -7.92 13.26 8.00
C LYS A 79 -6.74 13.31 8.98
N ARG A 80 -6.01 12.20 9.15
CA ARG A 80 -4.81 12.15 10.00
C ARG A 80 -3.71 13.08 9.49
N TYR A 81 -3.47 13.10 8.18
CA TYR A 81 -2.48 13.99 7.60
C TYR A 81 -2.84 15.47 7.78
N GLU A 82 -4.12 15.83 7.65
CA GLU A 82 -4.59 17.19 7.89
C GLU A 82 -4.30 17.68 9.31
N ILE A 83 -4.46 16.80 10.30
CA ILE A 83 -4.24 17.10 11.72
C ILE A 83 -2.75 17.12 12.07
N ILE A 84 -2.01 16.08 11.68
CA ILE A 84 -0.67 15.80 12.21
C ILE A 84 0.42 16.41 11.31
N LYS A 85 0.12 16.67 10.03
CA LYS A 85 1.04 17.19 9.00
C LYS A 85 2.34 16.38 8.86
N ASN A 86 2.37 15.16 9.38
CA ASN A 86 3.53 14.30 9.42
C ASN A 86 3.10 12.83 9.28
N ASN A 87 3.98 12.03 8.69
CA ASN A 87 3.88 10.58 8.49
C ASN A 87 2.47 10.07 8.12
N TYR A 88 2.27 9.90 6.82
CA TYR A 88 1.14 9.16 6.29
C TYR A 88 1.32 7.67 6.66
N ASP A 89 0.31 7.13 7.34
CA ASP A 89 0.18 5.74 7.82
C ASP A 89 1.34 4.77 7.48
N ILE A 90 2.35 4.70 8.36
CA ILE A 90 3.12 3.46 8.55
C ILE A 90 2.39 2.68 9.65
N LEU A 91 1.34 1.99 9.24
CA LEU A 91 0.76 0.91 10.01
C LEU A 91 0.69 -0.27 9.01
N PHE A 92 1.46 -1.34 9.15
CA PHE A 92 1.27 -2.31 10.22
C PHE A 92 2.19 -3.51 10.06
N GLN A 93 2.66 -4.03 11.21
CA GLN A 93 2.76 -5.48 11.43
C GLN A 93 1.49 -6.06 12.10
N ILE A 94 0.68 -5.25 12.82
CA ILE A 94 -0.46 -5.71 13.65
C ILE A 94 -1.71 -4.82 13.48
N LYS A 95 -2.73 -5.22 12.70
CA LYS A 95 -4.03 -4.50 12.63
C LYS A 95 -5.03 -5.16 13.58
N GLU A 96 -5.56 -4.40 14.55
CA GLU A 96 -6.59 -4.90 15.50
C GLU A 96 -6.19 -6.20 16.23
N GLY A 97 -4.90 -6.35 16.56
CA GLY A 97 -4.37 -7.57 17.19
C GLY A 97 -4.07 -8.73 16.23
N PHE A 98 -4.36 -8.59 14.93
CA PHE A 98 -4.08 -9.62 13.93
C PHE A 98 -2.78 -9.34 13.17
N TRP A 99 -1.92 -10.36 13.15
CA TRP A 99 -0.70 -10.37 12.34
C TRP A 99 -1.04 -10.65 10.88
N ARG A 100 -0.50 -9.82 9.99
CA ARG A 100 -0.60 -10.05 8.54
C ARG A 100 0.34 -11.20 8.14
N LYS A 101 -0.17 -12.19 7.41
CA LYS A 101 0.65 -13.30 6.90
C LYS A 101 1.29 -12.90 5.58
N ARG A 102 2.62 -12.91 5.51
CA ARG A 102 3.34 -12.72 4.24
C ARG A 102 3.07 -13.91 3.33
N ILE A 103 2.79 -13.61 2.07
CA ILE A 103 2.63 -14.64 1.03
C ILE A 103 3.98 -14.76 0.31
N TRP A 104 4.57 -15.95 0.36
CA TRP A 104 5.76 -16.30 -0.42
C TRP A 104 5.27 -16.87 -1.74
N VAL A 105 5.27 -16.05 -2.78
CA VAL A 105 4.85 -16.36 -4.14
C VAL A 105 5.81 -15.76 -5.13
#